data_AF-A0A1V0FYS0-F1
#
_entry.id   AF-A0A1V0FYS0-F1
#
_cell.length_a   1.000
_cell.length_b   1.000
_cell.length_c   1.000
_cell.angle_alpha   90.00
_cell.angle_beta   90.00
_cell.angle_gamma   90.00
#
_symmetry.space_group_name_H-M   'P 1'
#
loop_
_entity.id
_entity.type
_entity.pdbx_description
1 polymer ?
#
loop_
_entity_poly.entity_id
_entity_poly.type
_entity_poly.pdbx_seq_one_letter_code
_entity_poly.pdbx_strand_id
1 'polypeptide(L)'
;MLRSYTHISEFLAMAGSAHASAGTHGCLQESATAATGTAGLAACGIAPAETTQPAAENFGYEATKLFGKKTDADTGGSLTDAGSKNCALTKGAASAGGILGSNLVNAKVPYAGGHFYLTATGDKLARHAIKGSDGGSDAAEVAVWTKARSAVEEAAATAAFKHSDHALPTLEDIKTSTEAKTAIKNHILKKAGKYNPDVDDTATNKKADELYGDQKSYSQAKIWDKMTTINIDRNIYKKDLEKTKNFRT
;
A
#
# COMPACT_ATOMS: atom_id res chain seq x y z
N MET A 1 3.60 -3.75 -4.23
CA MET A 1 2.67 -3.04 -5.14
C MET A 1 3.16 -2.98 -6.58
N LEU A 2 4.42 -2.57 -6.87
CA LEU A 2 4.92 -2.45 -8.25
C LEU A 2 4.75 -3.73 -9.11
N ARG A 3 5.05 -4.91 -8.56
CA ARG A 3 5.02 -6.16 -9.36
C ARG A 3 3.61 -6.61 -9.78
N SER A 4 2.59 -6.49 -8.91
CA SER A 4 1.21 -6.86 -9.26
C SER A 4 0.60 -5.88 -10.27
N TYR A 5 0.94 -4.60 -10.15
CA TYR A 5 0.55 -3.57 -11.11
C TYR A 5 1.11 -3.85 -12.51
N THR A 6 2.39 -4.25 -12.62
CA THR A 6 3.00 -4.60 -13.92
C THR A 6 2.30 -5.78 -14.61
N HIS A 7 1.88 -6.80 -13.87
CA HIS A 7 1.25 -7.97 -14.48
C HIS A 7 -0.15 -7.70 -15.05
N ILE A 8 -0.97 -6.89 -14.37
CA ILE A 8 -2.30 -6.53 -14.88
C ILE A 8 -2.18 -5.50 -16.01
N SER A 9 -1.25 -4.56 -15.91
CA SER A 9 -1.04 -3.55 -16.95
C SER A 9 -0.56 -4.16 -18.25
N GLU A 10 0.38 -5.11 -18.18
CA GLU A 10 0.87 -5.87 -19.34
C GLU A 10 -0.25 -6.67 -20.01
N PHE A 11 -1.07 -7.39 -19.23
CA PHE A 11 -2.19 -8.15 -19.77
C PHE A 11 -3.20 -7.24 -20.49
N LEU A 12 -3.57 -6.11 -19.87
CA LEU A 12 -4.50 -5.14 -20.47
C LEU A 12 -3.92 -4.48 -21.72
N ALA A 13 -2.63 -4.17 -21.74
CA ALA A 13 -1.95 -3.64 -22.91
C ALA A 13 -1.98 -4.65 -24.07
N MET A 14 -1.63 -5.92 -23.82
CA MET A 14 -1.72 -6.99 -24.83
C MET A 14 -3.16 -7.17 -25.33
N ALA A 15 -4.14 -7.21 -24.42
CA ALA A 15 -5.55 -7.37 -24.78
C ALA A 15 -6.08 -6.18 -25.60
N GLY A 16 -5.68 -4.95 -25.26
CA GLY A 16 -6.05 -3.75 -26.00
C GLY A 16 -5.37 -3.65 -27.37
N SER A 17 -4.16 -4.20 -27.53
CA SER A 17 -3.48 -4.30 -28.83
C SER A 17 -3.99 -5.45 -29.69
N ALA A 18 -4.59 -6.49 -29.10
CA ALA A 18 -5.16 -7.62 -29.83
C ALA A 18 -6.58 -7.30 -30.32
N HIS A 19 -6.68 -6.55 -31.41
CA HIS A 19 -7.95 -6.17 -32.02
C HIS A 19 -7.91 -6.16 -33.55
N ALA A 20 -9.09 -6.28 -34.17
CA ALA A 20 -9.28 -5.96 -35.58
C ALA A 20 -9.50 -4.45 -35.75
N SER A 21 -9.13 -3.90 -36.90
CA SER A 21 -9.25 -2.47 -37.22
C SER A 21 -10.70 -1.97 -37.25
N ALA A 22 -11.68 -2.85 -37.46
CA ALA A 22 -13.10 -2.50 -37.61
C ALA A 22 -13.95 -2.72 -36.34
N GLY A 23 -13.34 -3.03 -35.17
CA GLY A 23 -14.08 -3.27 -33.91
C GLY A 23 -14.97 -4.53 -33.92
N THR A 24 -14.80 -5.38 -34.94
CA THR A 24 -15.52 -6.65 -35.11
C THR A 24 -14.95 -7.77 -34.27
N HIS A 25 -13.64 -7.75 -34.00
CA HIS A 25 -12.93 -8.71 -33.17
C HIS A 25 -11.96 -8.00 -32.24
N GLY A 26 -11.78 -8.52 -31.03
CA GLY A 26 -10.78 -8.02 -30.10
C GLY A 26 -10.89 -8.58 -28.69
N CYS A 27 -9.84 -8.38 -27.91
CA CYS A 27 -9.70 -8.97 -26.59
C CYS A 27 -10.17 -8.09 -25.43
N LEU A 28 -10.56 -6.85 -25.73
CA LEU A 28 -11.31 -5.99 -24.82
C LEU A 28 -12.63 -5.61 -25.48
N GLN A 29 -13.67 -5.45 -24.67
CA GLN A 29 -15.01 -5.11 -25.14
C GLN A 29 -15.45 -3.77 -24.56
N GLU A 30 -15.96 -2.91 -25.43
CA GLU A 30 -16.60 -1.64 -25.11
C GLU A 30 -18.11 -1.80 -25.37
N SER A 31 -18.89 -2.01 -24.31
CA SER A 31 -20.34 -2.23 -24.40
C SER A 31 -20.72 -3.33 -25.42
N ALA A 32 -21.02 -2.98 -26.68
CA ALA A 32 -21.44 -3.91 -27.74
C ALA A 32 -20.36 -4.22 -28.80
N THR A 33 -19.22 -3.52 -28.80
CA THR A 33 -18.15 -3.65 -29.81
C THR A 33 -16.82 -4.07 -29.19
N ALA A 34 -15.92 -4.64 -29.98
CA ALA A 34 -14.54 -4.83 -29.53
C ALA A 34 -13.82 -3.48 -29.49
N ALA A 35 -13.00 -3.25 -28.47
CA ALA A 35 -12.14 -2.08 -28.38
C ALA A 35 -11.13 -2.08 -29.54
N THR A 36 -10.86 -0.91 -30.12
CA THR A 36 -9.94 -0.76 -31.25
C THR A 36 -8.62 -0.12 -30.83
N GLY A 37 -8.00 -0.66 -29.78
CA GLY A 37 -6.72 -0.20 -29.27
C GLY A 37 -6.72 0.05 -27.76
N THR A 38 -5.68 0.73 -27.30
CA THR A 38 -5.42 0.99 -25.88
C THR A 38 -5.86 2.39 -25.43
N ALA A 39 -6.40 3.23 -26.32
CA ALA A 39 -6.76 4.61 -25.98
C ALA A 39 -7.77 4.71 -24.83
N GLY A 40 -8.78 3.83 -24.80
CA GLY A 40 -9.76 3.73 -23.71
C GLY A 40 -9.16 3.29 -22.37
N LEU A 41 -7.93 2.75 -22.38
CA LEU A 41 -7.21 2.33 -21.19
C LEU A 41 -6.38 3.44 -20.54
N ALA A 42 -6.26 4.62 -21.16
CA ALA A 42 -5.52 5.74 -20.58
C ALA A 42 -6.05 6.11 -19.18
N ALA A 43 -7.37 6.03 -18.98
CA ALA A 43 -8.01 6.26 -17.69
C ALA A 43 -7.70 5.17 -16.64
N CYS A 44 -7.25 3.99 -17.06
CA CYS A 44 -6.86 2.90 -16.17
C CYS A 44 -5.42 3.03 -15.66
N GLY A 45 -4.68 4.07 -16.08
CA GLY A 45 -3.33 4.35 -15.59
C GLY A 45 -2.37 3.18 -15.84
N ILE A 46 -2.39 2.61 -17.05
CA ILE A 46 -1.65 1.39 -17.41
C ILE A 46 -0.15 1.65 -17.62
N ALA A 47 0.22 2.89 -17.95
CA ALA A 47 1.60 3.33 -17.98
C ALA A 47 2.03 3.79 -16.57
N PRO A 48 3.21 3.36 -16.09
CA PRO A 48 3.80 3.95 -14.89
C PRO A 48 3.91 5.47 -15.08
N ALA A 49 3.59 6.24 -14.05
CA ALA A 49 3.86 7.67 -14.08
C ALA A 49 5.39 7.88 -14.13
N GLU A 50 5.88 8.51 -15.20
CA GLU A 50 7.30 8.87 -15.39
C GLU A 50 7.79 9.90 -14.34
N THR A 51 6.85 10.58 -13.68
CA THR A 51 7.12 11.56 -12.64
C THR A 51 6.30 11.25 -11.40
N THR A 52 6.75 11.75 -10.25
CA THR A 52 5.98 11.73 -9.01
C THR A 52 4.70 12.53 -9.22
N GLN A 53 3.61 11.84 -9.54
CA GLN A 53 2.30 12.45 -9.63
C GLN A 53 1.71 12.54 -8.21
N PRO A 54 1.23 13.71 -7.76
CA PRO A 54 0.41 13.75 -6.57
C PRO A 54 -0.79 12.83 -6.78
N ALA A 55 -1.20 12.09 -5.76
CA ALA A 55 -2.41 11.28 -5.90
C ALA A 55 -3.61 12.19 -6.21
N ALA A 56 -4.58 11.67 -6.94
CA ALA A 56 -5.79 12.40 -7.27
C ALA A 56 -6.48 12.95 -6.00
N GLU A 57 -7.13 14.11 -6.10
CA GLU A 57 -8.00 14.61 -5.03
C GLU A 57 -9.03 13.52 -4.68
N ASN A 58 -9.11 13.17 -3.39
CA ASN A 58 -9.93 12.07 -2.85
C ASN A 58 -9.42 10.64 -3.13
N PHE A 59 -8.16 10.46 -3.54
CA PHE A 59 -7.59 9.11 -3.63
C PHE A 59 -7.57 8.45 -2.24
N GLY A 60 -8.35 7.37 -2.09
CA GLY A 60 -8.45 6.64 -0.84
C GLY A 60 -7.20 5.80 -0.59
N TYR A 61 -6.28 6.31 0.24
CA TYR A 61 -5.07 5.61 0.66
C TYR A 61 -5.32 4.43 1.62
N GLU A 62 -6.57 4.17 2.00
CA GLU A 62 -6.90 3.03 2.84
C GLU A 62 -6.51 1.74 2.12
N ALA A 63 -5.77 0.88 2.81
CA ALA A 63 -5.32 -0.41 2.29
C ALA A 63 -6.47 -1.25 1.72
N THR A 64 -7.66 -1.13 2.33
CA THR A 64 -8.89 -1.77 1.88
C THR A 64 -9.42 -1.20 0.57
N LYS A 65 -9.28 0.11 0.33
CA LYS A 65 -9.79 0.82 -0.86
C LYS A 65 -8.85 0.77 -2.06
N LEU A 66 -7.55 0.52 -1.83
CA LEU A 66 -6.55 0.36 -2.89
C LEU A 66 -6.77 -0.88 -3.75
N PHE A 67 -7.43 -1.89 -3.20
CA PHE A 67 -7.98 -3.00 -3.97
C PHE A 67 -9.48 -2.74 -4.15
N GLY A 68 -9.96 -2.86 -5.39
CA GLY A 68 -11.38 -2.69 -5.70
C GLY A 68 -12.28 -3.70 -4.96
N LYS A 69 -13.54 -3.79 -5.39
CA LYS A 69 -14.44 -4.84 -4.90
C LYS A 69 -13.87 -6.23 -5.19
N LYS A 70 -14.28 -7.21 -4.40
CA LYS A 70 -13.86 -8.60 -4.53
C LYS A 70 -14.23 -9.09 -5.92
N THR A 71 -13.40 -9.96 -6.44
CA THR A 71 -13.71 -10.71 -7.65
C THR A 71 -14.00 -12.14 -7.26
N ASP A 72 -15.15 -12.64 -7.71
CA ASP A 72 -15.51 -14.03 -7.50
C ASP A 72 -14.83 -14.91 -8.55
N ALA A 73 -14.57 -16.17 -8.18
CA ALA A 73 -14.06 -17.17 -9.09
C ALA A 73 -15.05 -17.38 -10.24
N ASP A 74 -14.52 -17.50 -11.45
CA ASP A 74 -15.27 -17.86 -12.65
C ASP A 74 -14.58 -19.04 -13.29
N THR A 75 -15.32 -20.14 -13.50
CA THR A 75 -14.78 -21.39 -14.07
C THR A 75 -14.69 -21.37 -15.60
N GLY A 76 -14.92 -20.21 -16.22
CA GLY A 76 -14.96 -20.00 -17.66
C GLY A 76 -16.39 -19.85 -18.16
N GLY A 77 -16.63 -18.91 -19.08
CA GLY A 77 -17.96 -18.72 -19.68
C GLY A 77 -18.39 -17.26 -19.83
N SER A 78 -18.17 -16.45 -18.80
CA SER A 78 -18.66 -15.06 -18.76
C SER A 78 -17.63 -14.03 -19.23
N LEU A 79 -16.35 -14.42 -19.24
CA LEU A 79 -15.21 -13.55 -19.55
C LEU A 79 -14.75 -13.66 -21.01
N THR A 80 -15.41 -14.51 -21.78
CA THR A 80 -15.14 -14.73 -23.19
C THR A 80 -16.45 -14.50 -23.92
N ASP A 81 -16.47 -13.57 -24.87
CA ASP A 81 -17.64 -13.37 -25.72
C ASP A 81 -17.99 -14.70 -26.40
N ALA A 82 -19.21 -15.17 -26.16
CA ALA A 82 -19.77 -16.36 -26.81
C ALA A 82 -20.22 -16.04 -28.25
N GLY A 83 -20.29 -14.75 -28.61
CA GLY A 83 -20.68 -14.25 -29.91
C GLY A 83 -19.52 -14.11 -30.91
N SER A 84 -19.57 -13.05 -31.72
CA SER A 84 -18.71 -12.86 -32.88
C SER A 84 -17.41 -12.09 -32.62
N LYS A 85 -17.18 -11.60 -31.40
CA LYS A 85 -16.06 -10.68 -31.11
C LYS A 85 -14.71 -11.36 -30.96
N ASN A 86 -14.64 -12.69 -31.07
CA ASN A 86 -13.44 -13.54 -31.19
C ASN A 86 -12.12 -12.94 -30.65
N CYS A 87 -11.66 -13.43 -29.49
CA CYS A 87 -10.36 -13.11 -28.94
C CYS A 87 -9.51 -14.36 -28.73
N ALA A 88 -8.38 -14.43 -29.43
CA ALA A 88 -7.44 -15.54 -29.29
C ALA A 88 -6.78 -15.63 -27.91
N LEU A 89 -6.63 -14.51 -27.17
CA LEU A 89 -6.07 -14.52 -25.81
C LEU A 89 -7.01 -15.13 -24.77
N THR A 90 -8.30 -15.24 -25.08
CA THR A 90 -9.31 -15.81 -24.17
C THR A 90 -9.57 -17.29 -24.44
N LYS A 91 -8.89 -17.87 -25.43
CA LYS A 91 -9.10 -19.23 -25.89
C LYS A 91 -7.74 -19.89 -26.20
N GLY A 92 -7.53 -21.08 -25.70
CA GLY A 92 -6.35 -21.90 -25.95
C GLY A 92 -6.40 -22.72 -27.23
N ALA A 93 -7.55 -23.27 -27.62
CA ALA A 93 -7.66 -24.22 -28.74
C ALA A 93 -8.09 -23.56 -30.08
N ALA A 94 -7.53 -24.00 -31.23
CA ALA A 94 -7.94 -23.50 -32.56
C ALA A 94 -9.40 -23.76 -32.89
N SER A 95 -9.96 -24.89 -32.47
CA SER A 95 -11.39 -25.20 -32.67
C SER A 95 -12.30 -24.10 -32.12
N ALA A 96 -11.81 -23.35 -31.13
CA ALA A 96 -12.49 -22.21 -30.54
C ALA A 96 -11.99 -20.85 -31.07
N GLY A 97 -10.94 -20.80 -31.90
CA GLY A 97 -10.27 -19.58 -32.37
C GLY A 97 -9.17 -19.06 -31.44
N GLY A 98 -8.47 -19.97 -30.77
CA GLY A 98 -7.48 -19.68 -29.72
C GLY A 98 -6.02 -19.51 -30.15
N ILE A 99 -5.18 -19.08 -29.21
CA ILE A 99 -3.77 -18.67 -29.43
C ILE A 99 -2.82 -19.80 -29.84
N LEU A 100 -3.10 -21.07 -29.52
CA LEU A 100 -2.18 -22.18 -29.82
C LEU A 100 -2.37 -22.81 -31.20
N GLY A 101 -3.24 -22.25 -32.05
CA GLY A 101 -3.57 -22.86 -33.33
C GLY A 101 -4.09 -24.29 -33.12
N SER A 102 -3.69 -25.24 -33.97
CA SER A 102 -4.17 -26.63 -33.95
C SER A 102 -3.81 -27.42 -32.69
N ASN A 103 -3.06 -26.84 -31.74
CA ASN A 103 -2.66 -27.48 -30.51
C ASN A 103 -3.63 -27.17 -29.35
N LEU A 104 -3.68 -28.08 -28.37
CA LEU A 104 -4.43 -27.89 -27.15
C LEU A 104 -3.54 -27.37 -26.02
N VAL A 105 -4.16 -26.61 -25.12
CA VAL A 105 -3.57 -26.24 -23.83
C VAL A 105 -3.55 -27.49 -22.93
N ASN A 106 -2.36 -28.00 -22.63
CA ASN A 106 -2.18 -29.19 -21.79
C ASN A 106 -2.17 -28.89 -20.27
N ALA A 107 -2.08 -27.62 -19.89
CA ALA A 107 -2.06 -27.14 -18.51
C ALA A 107 -2.59 -25.72 -18.44
N LYS A 108 -3.15 -25.29 -17.30
CA LYS A 108 -3.66 -23.92 -17.16
C LYS A 108 -2.60 -22.88 -17.55
N VAL A 109 -2.97 -21.88 -18.34
CA VAL A 109 -2.08 -20.78 -18.72
C VAL A 109 -2.46 -19.54 -17.90
N PRO A 110 -1.65 -19.12 -16.91
CA PRO A 110 -1.97 -17.97 -16.08
C PRO A 110 -1.66 -16.64 -16.77
N TYR A 111 -2.51 -15.64 -16.53
CA TYR A 111 -2.35 -14.25 -16.93
C TYR A 111 -2.54 -13.32 -15.73
N ALA A 112 -2.05 -12.07 -15.86
CA ALA A 112 -2.24 -11.02 -14.85
C ALA A 112 -1.89 -11.47 -13.43
N GLY A 113 -0.73 -12.12 -13.27
CA GLY A 113 -0.30 -12.59 -11.96
C GLY A 113 -1.15 -13.75 -11.41
N GLY A 114 -1.71 -14.58 -12.30
CA GLY A 114 -2.55 -15.73 -11.96
C GLY A 114 -4.03 -15.38 -11.75
N HIS A 115 -4.43 -14.11 -11.93
CA HIS A 115 -5.83 -13.73 -11.76
C HIS A 115 -6.73 -14.33 -12.84
N PHE A 116 -6.32 -14.21 -14.10
CA PHE A 116 -6.99 -14.84 -15.23
C PHE A 116 -6.22 -16.08 -15.63
N TYR A 117 -6.91 -17.06 -16.21
CA TYR A 117 -6.24 -18.23 -16.75
C TYR A 117 -7.04 -18.89 -17.87
N LEU A 118 -6.35 -19.51 -18.82
CA LEU A 118 -6.99 -20.47 -19.72
C LEU A 118 -7.14 -21.80 -18.99
N THR A 119 -8.33 -22.38 -19.05
CA THR A 119 -8.62 -23.70 -18.48
C THR A 119 -7.84 -24.80 -19.22
N ALA A 120 -7.65 -25.95 -18.58
CA ALA A 120 -7.22 -27.15 -19.29
C ALA A 120 -8.27 -27.47 -20.37
N THR A 121 -7.85 -27.84 -21.58
CA THR A 121 -8.62 -27.86 -22.86
C THR A 121 -8.73 -26.53 -23.59
N GLY A 122 -8.63 -25.39 -22.89
CA GLY A 122 -8.42 -24.08 -23.52
C GLY A 122 -9.66 -23.49 -24.21
N ASP A 123 -10.88 -23.84 -23.83
CA ASP A 123 -12.04 -23.31 -24.56
C ASP A 123 -12.43 -21.89 -24.14
N LYS A 124 -12.14 -21.48 -22.90
CA LYS A 124 -12.56 -20.17 -22.35
C LYS A 124 -11.59 -19.63 -21.29
N LEU A 125 -11.59 -18.30 -21.15
CA LEU A 125 -10.90 -17.59 -20.08
C LEU A 125 -11.68 -17.75 -18.78
N ALA A 126 -10.98 -18.11 -17.72
CA ALA A 126 -11.47 -18.25 -16.37
C ALA A 126 -10.75 -17.26 -15.44
N ARG A 127 -11.27 -17.11 -14.22
CA ARG A 127 -10.73 -16.16 -13.24
C ARG A 127 -10.67 -16.78 -11.85
N HIS A 128 -9.54 -16.58 -11.18
CA HIS A 128 -9.36 -16.87 -9.77
C HIS A 128 -9.89 -15.72 -8.91
N ALA A 129 -10.48 -16.06 -7.77
CA ALA A 129 -10.98 -15.06 -6.83
C ALA A 129 -9.83 -14.22 -6.24
N ILE A 130 -10.05 -12.91 -6.14
CA ILE A 130 -9.20 -11.97 -5.40
C ILE A 130 -10.09 -11.26 -4.37
N LYS A 131 -9.63 -11.26 -3.11
CA LYS A 131 -10.25 -10.53 -2.01
C LYS A 131 -10.37 -9.04 -2.36
N GLY A 132 -11.44 -8.38 -1.95
CA GLY A 132 -11.65 -6.95 -2.18
C GLY A 132 -11.73 -6.12 -0.91
N SER A 133 -12.09 -4.86 -1.09
CA SER A 133 -12.52 -3.94 -0.01
C SER A 133 -13.72 -4.48 0.78
N ASP A 134 -14.61 -5.20 0.11
CA ASP A 134 -15.84 -5.80 0.63
C ASP A 134 -15.64 -7.25 1.14
N GLY A 135 -14.38 -7.68 1.30
CA GLY A 135 -14.03 -8.96 1.90
C GLY A 135 -13.72 -10.08 0.89
N GLY A 136 -13.94 -11.33 1.30
CA GLY A 136 -13.60 -12.53 0.54
C GLY A 136 -12.18 -13.07 0.82
N SER A 137 -11.79 -14.08 0.04
CA SER A 137 -10.51 -14.78 0.15
C SER A 137 -9.81 -14.82 -1.20
N ASP A 138 -8.48 -14.68 -1.17
CA ASP A 138 -7.65 -14.89 -2.35
C ASP A 138 -7.54 -16.39 -2.65
N ALA A 139 -7.58 -16.76 -3.94
CA ALA A 139 -7.19 -18.11 -4.35
C ALA A 139 -5.69 -18.34 -4.17
N ALA A 140 -5.24 -19.59 -4.07
CA ALA A 140 -3.83 -19.91 -3.89
C ALA A 140 -2.97 -19.45 -5.10
N GLU A 141 -3.55 -19.45 -6.29
CA GLU A 141 -2.90 -19.11 -7.56
C GLU A 141 -2.64 -17.61 -7.74
N VAL A 142 -3.24 -16.75 -6.92
CA VAL A 142 -3.07 -15.28 -6.98
C VAL A 142 -2.10 -14.74 -5.92
N ALA A 143 -1.09 -15.53 -5.54
CA ALA A 143 -0.14 -15.19 -4.47
C ALA A 143 0.54 -13.82 -4.63
N VAL A 144 0.75 -13.34 -5.86
CA VAL A 144 1.31 -11.99 -6.10
C VAL A 144 0.38 -10.87 -5.63
N TRP A 145 -0.94 -11.07 -5.74
CA TRP A 145 -1.97 -10.14 -5.30
C TRP A 145 -2.07 -10.12 -3.77
N THR A 146 -2.03 -11.29 -3.14
CA THR A 146 -1.94 -11.43 -1.68
C THR A 146 -0.71 -10.70 -1.14
N LYS A 147 0.47 -10.95 -1.73
CA LYS A 147 1.72 -10.27 -1.34
C LYS A 147 1.65 -8.76 -1.53
N ALA A 148 1.02 -8.29 -2.62
CA ALA A 148 0.86 -6.86 -2.86
C ALA A 148 -0.04 -6.21 -1.80
N ARG A 149 -1.13 -6.88 -1.40
CA ARG A 149 -2.04 -6.42 -0.36
C ARG A 149 -1.38 -6.40 1.01
N SER A 150 -0.71 -7.47 1.40
CA SER A 150 0.01 -7.53 2.68
C SER A 150 1.08 -6.44 2.77
N ALA A 151 1.81 -6.15 1.69
CA ALA A 151 2.80 -5.06 1.69
C ALA A 151 2.16 -3.67 1.88
N VAL A 152 0.93 -3.46 1.38
CA VAL A 152 0.19 -2.20 1.58
C VAL A 152 -0.37 -2.12 3.00
N GLU A 153 -0.92 -3.20 3.52
CA GLU A 153 -1.39 -3.30 4.91
C GLU A 153 -0.23 -3.08 5.91
N GLU A 154 0.94 -3.69 5.67
CA GLU A 154 2.16 -3.45 6.45
C GLU A 154 2.67 -2.01 6.35
N ALA A 155 2.63 -1.42 5.15
CA ALA A 155 2.98 -0.02 4.95
C ALA A 155 2.01 0.93 5.69
N ALA A 156 0.72 0.63 5.69
CA ALA A 156 -0.28 1.41 6.44
C ALA A 156 -0.08 1.28 7.96
N ALA A 157 0.17 0.05 8.44
CA ALA A 157 0.47 -0.19 9.86
C ALA A 157 1.75 0.52 10.31
N THR A 158 2.79 0.54 9.47
CA THR A 158 4.04 1.28 9.75
C THR A 158 3.91 2.79 9.54
N ALA A 159 3.02 3.25 8.67
CA ALA A 159 2.67 4.67 8.56
C ALA A 159 1.90 5.16 9.79
N ALA A 160 1.12 4.30 10.46
CA ALA A 160 0.54 4.60 11.76
C ALA A 160 1.60 4.67 12.89
N PHE A 161 2.81 4.14 12.65
CA PHE A 161 4.00 4.39 13.49
C PHE A 161 4.76 5.66 13.09
N LYS A 162 4.32 6.44 12.09
CA LYS A 162 4.70 7.85 12.06
C LYS A 162 4.16 8.41 13.36
N HIS A 163 5.08 8.77 14.26
CA HIS A 163 4.77 9.44 15.50
C HIS A 163 3.67 10.46 15.20
N SER A 164 2.51 10.32 15.85
CA SER A 164 1.67 11.48 16.05
C SER A 164 2.64 12.60 16.45
N ASP A 165 2.54 13.76 15.80
CA ASP A 165 3.37 14.93 16.09
C ASP A 165 3.10 15.38 17.53
N HIS A 166 3.55 14.59 18.50
CA HIS A 166 3.66 14.97 19.89
C HIS A 166 4.85 15.91 19.90
N ALA A 167 4.56 17.18 19.66
CA ALA A 167 5.48 18.24 19.96
C ALA A 167 6.00 18.00 21.38
N LEU A 168 7.33 17.97 21.55
CA LEU A 168 7.91 17.91 22.87
C LEU A 168 7.34 19.06 23.71
N PRO A 169 7.03 18.85 25.00
CA PRO A 169 6.51 19.91 25.86
C PRO A 169 7.41 21.15 25.83
N THR A 170 6.81 22.33 25.73
CA THR A 170 7.53 23.60 25.87
C THR A 170 7.95 23.82 27.33
N LEU A 171 8.84 24.78 27.57
CA LEU A 171 9.17 25.20 28.93
C LEU A 171 7.92 25.66 29.72
N GLU A 172 6.98 26.29 29.03
CA GLU A 172 5.73 26.75 29.63
C GLU A 172 4.80 25.58 30.00
N ASP A 173 4.72 24.55 29.17
CA ASP A 173 4.00 23.30 29.50
C ASP A 173 4.59 22.63 30.75
N ILE A 174 5.92 22.64 30.88
CA ILE A 174 6.62 22.09 32.06
C ILE A 174 6.34 22.91 33.31
N LYS A 175 6.29 24.25 33.19
CA LYS A 175 6.01 25.16 34.32
C LYS A 175 4.54 25.16 34.74
N THR A 176 3.62 24.80 33.85
CA THR A 176 2.19 24.76 34.16
C THR A 176 1.73 23.37 34.62
N SER A 177 2.44 22.30 34.25
CA SER A 177 2.12 20.93 34.69
C SER A 177 2.45 20.68 36.17
N THR A 178 1.43 20.26 36.92
CA THR A 178 1.56 19.86 38.34
C THR A 178 2.41 18.59 38.49
N GLU A 179 2.29 17.67 37.53
CA GLU A 179 3.03 16.42 37.47
C GLU A 179 4.52 16.68 37.21
N ALA A 180 4.84 17.55 36.24
CA ALA A 180 6.21 17.93 35.95
C ALA A 180 6.85 18.64 37.15
N LYS A 181 6.15 19.57 37.78
CA LYS A 181 6.61 20.24 39.01
C LYS A 181 6.81 19.28 40.18
N THR A 182 5.91 18.30 40.33
CA THR A 182 6.05 17.23 41.34
C THR A 182 7.28 16.36 41.05
N ALA A 183 7.52 16.01 39.79
CA ALA A 183 8.70 15.24 39.39
C ALA A 183 10.00 16.02 39.61
N ILE A 184 10.05 17.31 39.27
CA ILE A 184 11.19 18.20 39.55
C ILE A 184 11.44 18.25 41.06
N LYS A 185 10.40 18.45 41.87
CA LYS A 185 10.49 18.46 43.33
C LYS A 185 11.09 17.15 43.88
N ASN A 186 10.52 16.01 43.49
CA ASN A 186 10.90 14.70 44.01
C ASN A 186 12.27 14.22 43.53
N HIS A 187 12.54 14.33 42.23
CA HIS A 187 13.69 13.67 41.62
C HIS A 187 14.88 14.61 41.39
N ILE A 188 14.64 15.90 41.16
CA ILE A 188 15.70 16.87 40.89
C ILE A 188 16.08 17.63 42.15
N LEU A 189 15.08 18.15 42.88
CA LEU A 189 15.29 18.88 44.13
C LEU A 189 15.37 17.96 45.35
N LYS A 190 15.12 16.66 45.18
CA LYS A 190 15.20 15.62 46.22
C LYS A 190 14.32 15.91 47.44
N LYS A 191 13.16 16.55 47.22
CA LYS A 191 12.16 16.82 48.26
C LYS A 191 10.95 15.93 48.01
N ALA A 192 10.62 15.04 48.94
CA ALA A 192 9.50 14.12 48.77
C ALA A 192 8.12 14.81 48.87
N GLY A 193 7.12 14.21 48.23
CA GLY A 193 5.72 14.58 48.36
C GLY A 193 5.12 15.23 47.11
N LYS A 194 3.84 15.59 47.19
CA LYS A 194 3.16 16.33 46.11
C LYS A 194 3.67 17.77 46.06
N TYR A 195 3.65 18.35 44.87
CA TYR A 195 3.89 19.78 44.68
C TYR A 195 2.87 20.63 45.46
N ASN A 196 3.35 21.65 46.18
CA ASN A 196 2.52 22.68 46.80
C ASN A 196 2.91 24.06 46.23
N PRO A 197 2.01 24.79 45.56
CA PRO A 197 2.33 26.08 44.96
C PRO A 197 2.82 27.14 45.97
N ASP A 198 2.32 27.12 47.21
CA ASP A 198 2.68 28.14 48.21
C ASP A 198 4.14 28.02 48.70
N VAL A 199 4.74 26.84 48.51
CA VAL A 199 6.06 26.49 49.08
C VAL A 199 7.08 26.16 47.99
N ASP A 200 6.64 25.52 46.91
CA ASP A 200 7.51 24.87 45.93
C ASP A 200 7.57 25.60 44.58
N ASP A 201 6.63 26.51 44.26
CA ASP A 201 6.50 27.09 42.92
C ASP A 201 7.77 27.81 42.47
N THR A 202 8.32 28.70 43.31
CA THR A 202 9.56 29.43 42.97
C THR A 202 10.73 28.48 42.70
N ALA A 203 10.91 27.46 43.55
CA ALA A 203 12.03 26.54 43.43
C ALA A 203 11.89 25.60 42.22
N THR A 204 10.68 25.10 41.96
CA THR A 204 10.40 24.21 40.83
C THR A 204 10.47 24.96 39.49
N ASN A 205 9.92 26.18 39.40
CA ASN A 205 10.01 27.00 38.19
C ASN A 205 11.44 27.43 37.87
N LYS A 206 12.20 27.87 38.89
CA LYS A 206 13.62 28.18 38.71
C LYS A 206 14.39 26.96 38.19
N LYS A 207 14.07 25.77 38.71
CA LYS A 207 14.74 24.55 38.25
C LYS A 207 14.31 24.15 36.84
N ALA A 208 13.05 24.38 36.47
CA ALA A 208 12.59 24.21 35.10
C ALA A 208 13.36 25.13 34.13
N ASP A 209 13.55 26.41 34.49
CA ASP A 209 14.36 27.35 33.70
C ASP A 209 15.82 26.91 33.54
N GLU A 210 16.44 26.43 34.62
CA GLU A 210 17.83 25.95 34.59
C GLU A 210 18.02 24.73 33.68
N LEU A 211 17.01 23.85 33.60
CA LEU A 211 17.09 22.58 32.87
C LEU A 211 16.60 22.69 31.43
N TYR A 212 15.43 23.29 31.24
CA TYR A 212 14.65 23.29 30.00
C TYR A 212 14.61 24.65 29.31
N GLY A 213 15.17 25.70 29.92
CA GLY A 213 15.28 27.02 29.31
C GLY A 213 16.08 27.01 28.01
N ASP A 214 16.02 28.11 27.26
CA ASP A 214 16.71 28.21 25.98
C ASP A 214 18.20 27.91 26.11
N GLN A 215 18.71 27.12 25.16
CA GLN A 215 20.10 26.64 25.12
C GLN A 215 20.57 25.79 26.32
N LYS A 216 19.69 25.46 27.27
CA LYS A 216 20.01 24.56 28.39
C LYS A 216 20.05 23.10 27.93
N SER A 217 20.65 22.25 28.76
CA SER A 217 20.94 20.84 28.42
C SER A 217 19.73 20.01 28.02
N TYR A 218 18.54 20.41 28.48
CA TYR A 218 17.26 19.79 28.17
C TYR A 218 16.29 20.75 27.48
N SER A 219 16.78 21.80 26.83
CA SER A 219 15.93 22.61 25.97
C SER A 219 15.31 21.74 24.87
N GLN A 220 14.11 22.09 24.43
CA GLN A 220 13.39 21.35 23.40
C GLN A 220 14.26 21.12 22.14
N ALA A 221 14.96 22.16 21.69
CA ALA A 221 15.88 22.09 20.56
C ALA A 221 17.05 21.10 20.77
N LYS A 222 17.66 21.09 21.96
CA LYS A 222 18.76 20.15 22.26
C LYS A 222 18.28 18.71 22.47
N ILE A 223 17.06 18.53 22.98
CA ILE A 223 16.46 17.19 23.05
C ILE A 223 16.18 16.67 21.64
N TRP A 224 15.62 17.50 20.76
CA TRP A 224 15.42 17.13 19.36
C TRP A 224 16.72 16.77 18.66
N ASP A 225 17.77 17.59 18.81
CA ASP A 225 19.10 17.32 18.23
C ASP A 225 19.70 15.99 18.75
N LYS A 226 19.47 15.65 20.02
CA LYS A 226 19.86 14.35 20.57
C LYS A 226 19.00 13.21 20.02
N MET A 227 17.69 13.39 19.92
CA MET A 227 16.78 12.36 19.40
C MET A 227 17.07 12.04 17.93
N THR A 228 17.40 13.04 17.12
CA THR A 228 17.74 12.85 15.70
C THR A 228 19.11 12.19 15.50
N THR A 229 20.01 12.30 16.47
CA THR A 229 21.35 11.69 16.42
C THR A 229 21.41 10.29 17.05
N ILE A 230 20.39 9.88 17.82
CA ILE A 230 20.32 8.54 18.39
C ILE A 230 19.95 7.53 17.29
N ASN A 231 20.91 6.67 16.94
CA ASN A 231 20.67 5.49 16.12
C ASN A 231 20.16 4.34 17.00
N ILE A 232 18.88 3.99 16.87
CA ILE A 232 18.33 2.77 17.48
C ILE A 232 18.61 1.60 16.53
N ASP A 233 19.39 0.62 17.00
CA ASP A 233 19.63 -0.60 16.22
C ASP A 233 18.32 -1.38 16.04
N ARG A 234 17.91 -1.59 14.79
CA ARG A 234 16.68 -2.33 14.45
C ARG A 234 16.76 -3.81 14.84
N ASN A 235 17.96 -4.34 15.07
CA ASN A 235 18.18 -5.72 15.53
C ASN A 235 17.66 -5.98 16.94
N ILE A 236 17.32 -4.92 17.70
CA ILE A 236 16.70 -5.04 19.04
C ILE A 236 15.27 -5.60 18.91
N TYR A 237 14.59 -5.37 17.78
CA TYR A 237 13.19 -5.77 17.58
C TYR A 237 13.01 -6.93 16.60
N LYS A 238 13.93 -7.15 15.65
CA LYS A 238 14.01 -8.35 14.79
C LYS A 238 15.45 -8.60 14.35
N LYS A 239 15.99 -9.80 14.64
CA LYS A 239 17.37 -10.22 14.32
C LYS A 239 17.69 -10.28 12.82
N ASP A 240 16.68 -10.29 11.95
CA ASP A 240 16.85 -10.63 10.52
C ASP A 240 16.76 -9.43 9.57
N LEU A 241 16.76 -8.19 10.07
CA LEU A 241 16.76 -6.99 9.24
C LEU A 241 18.19 -6.44 9.10
N GLU A 242 18.85 -6.78 7.98
CA GLU A 242 20.16 -6.23 7.67
C GLU A 242 20.22 -4.71 7.71
N LYS A 243 21.41 -4.23 8.09
CA LYS A 243 21.74 -2.86 8.44
C LYS A 243 21.41 -1.84 7.34
N THR A 244 21.04 -0.66 7.84
CA THR A 244 21.10 0.67 7.22
C THR A 244 20.11 0.99 6.08
N LYS A 245 19.06 1.74 6.45
CA LYS A 245 18.67 2.94 5.68
C LYS A 245 18.56 4.11 6.65
N ASN A 246 19.29 5.16 6.34
CA ASN A 246 19.34 6.40 7.10
C ASN A 246 17.93 7.01 7.20
N PHE A 247 17.48 7.33 8.42
CA PHE A 247 16.40 8.28 8.60
C PHE A 247 16.94 9.67 8.21
N ARG A 248 16.65 10.10 6.98
CA ARG A 248 16.60 11.52 6.65
C ARG A 248 15.13 11.89 6.59
N THR A 249 14.73 12.74 7.55
CA THR A 249 13.49 13.53 7.53
C THR A 249 13.43 14.38 6.27
#